data_AF-A0A6J7S2R7-F1
#
_entry.id   AF-A0A6J7S2R7-F1
#
_cell.length_a   1.000
_cell.length_b   1.000
_cell.length_c   1.000
_cell.angle_alpha   90.00
_cell.angle_beta   90.00
_cell.angle_gamma   90.00
#
_symmetry.space_group_name_H-M   'P 1'
#
loop_
_entity.id
_entity.type
_entity.pdbx_description
1 polymer ?
#
loop_
_entity_poly.entity_id
_entity_poly.type
_entity_poly.pdbx_seq_one_letter_code
_entity_poly.pdbx_strand_id
1 'polypeptide(L)'
;MIRLVTLLKRKPGTTHQEFLDYWFNTHGPLIKNCSAAKYVRRYEQHPAVWPAEGSRHEPGFDGVTIQIFDSADQFNAHMGEPDFPLVMEDTEKFLDTSNIQWILTEEPNLVIDN
;
A
#
# COMPACT_ATOMS: atom_id res chain seq x y z
N MET A 1 2.96 -13.58 -12.63
CA MET A 1 2.24 -12.83 -11.58
C MET A 1 2.42 -11.34 -11.82
N ILE A 2 1.46 -10.55 -11.35
CA ILE A 2 1.50 -9.08 -11.39
C ILE A 2 1.70 -8.56 -9.97
N ARG A 3 2.48 -7.48 -9.82
CA ARG A 3 2.65 -6.79 -8.54
C ARG A 3 2.22 -5.34 -8.67
N LEU A 4 1.30 -4.91 -7.82
CA LEU A 4 1.04 -3.50 -7.57
C LEU A 4 1.97 -3.03 -6.46
N VAL A 5 2.83 -2.07 -6.78
CA VAL A 5 3.71 -1.40 -5.83
C VAL A 5 3.21 0.02 -5.66
N THR A 6 2.87 0.42 -4.43
CA THR A 6 2.34 1.76 -4.12
C THR A 6 3.21 2.41 -3.07
N LEU A 7 3.73 3.59 -3.37
CA LEU A 7 4.45 4.44 -2.42
C LEU A 7 3.44 5.31 -1.67
N LEU A 8 3.48 5.24 -0.35
CA LEU A 8 2.52 5.88 0.54
C LEU A 8 3.13 7.14 1.15
N LYS A 9 2.41 8.25 1.11
CA LYS A 9 2.74 9.44 1.89
C LYS A 9 1.67 9.65 2.95
N ARG A 10 2.08 9.86 4.21
CA ARG A 10 1.10 10.16 5.27
C ARG A 10 0.41 11.50 5.01
N LYS A 11 -0.84 11.60 5.47
CA LYS A 11 -1.64 12.82 5.39
C LYS A 11 -0.93 14.01 6.06
N PRO A 12 -1.01 15.23 5.50
CA PRO A 12 -0.39 16.40 6.14
C PRO A 12 -0.93 16.62 7.56
N GLY A 13 -0.03 16.91 8.49
CA GLY A 13 -0.37 17.15 9.90
C GLY A 13 -0.44 15.90 10.76
N THR A 14 -0.20 14.70 10.23
CA THR A 14 -0.05 13.48 11.04
C THR A 14 1.42 13.12 11.25
N THR A 15 1.68 12.42 12.35
CA THR A 15 2.97 11.81 12.64
C THR A 15 3.13 10.49 11.90
N HIS A 16 4.37 10.03 11.73
CA HIS A 16 4.63 8.72 11.16
C HIS A 16 4.01 7.59 11.99
N GLN A 17 4.03 7.69 13.33
CA GLN A 17 3.45 6.69 14.20
C GLN A 17 1.92 6.60 14.04
N GLU A 18 1.21 7.73 13.99
CA GLU A 18 -0.24 7.73 13.74
C GLU A 18 -0.59 7.13 12.37
N PHE A 19 0.25 7.39 11.36
CA PHE A 19 0.13 6.75 10.05
C PHE A 19 0.27 5.22 10.15
N LEU A 20 1.32 4.72 10.82
CA LEU A 20 1.52 3.27 11.00
C LEU A 20 0.37 2.63 11.76
N ASP A 21 -0.07 3.26 12.85
CA ASP A 21 -1.15 2.75 13.68
C ASP A 21 -2.44 2.58 12.88
N TYR A 22 -2.80 3.59 12.07
CA TYR A 22 -3.96 3.51 11.19
C TYR A 22 -3.78 2.47 10.08
N TRP A 23 -2.62 2.49 9.42
CA TRP A 23 -2.35 1.63 8.28
C TRP A 23 -2.37 0.15 8.67
N PHE A 24 -1.77 -0.21 9.80
CA PHE A 24 -1.69 -1.59 10.27
C PHE A 24 -2.96 -2.07 10.96
N ASN A 25 -3.60 -1.23 11.78
CA ASN A 25 -4.70 -1.68 12.64
C ASN A 25 -6.10 -1.36 12.09
N THR A 26 -6.21 -0.48 11.09
CA THR A 26 -7.49 -0.11 10.47
C THR A 26 -7.52 -0.51 8.99
N HIS A 27 -6.62 0.05 8.20
CA HIS A 27 -6.63 -0.13 6.75
C HIS A 27 -6.27 -1.57 6.33
N GLY A 28 -5.22 -2.15 6.92
CA GLY A 28 -4.81 -3.53 6.66
C GLY A 28 -5.95 -4.55 6.86
N PRO A 29 -6.64 -4.55 8.02
CA PRO A 29 -7.81 -5.37 8.25
C PRO A 29 -8.97 -5.08 7.28
N LEU A 30 -9.20 -3.83 6.88
CA LEU A 30 -10.20 -3.49 5.87
C LEU A 30 -9.89 -4.18 4.53
N ILE A 31 -8.67 -4.05 4.02
CA ILE A 31 -8.22 -4.70 2.78
C ILE A 31 -8.37 -6.21 2.87
N LYS A 32 -7.99 -6.82 4.00
CA LYS A 32 -8.07 -8.28 4.20
C LYS A 32 -9.51 -8.81 4.12
N ASN A 33 -10.49 -8.00 4.52
CA ASN A 33 -11.89 -8.42 4.67
C ASN A 33 -12.81 -7.91 3.54
N CYS A 34 -12.34 -7.04 2.65
CA CYS A 34 -13.14 -6.61 1.50
C CYS A 34 -13.25 -7.71 0.44
N SER A 35 -14.25 -7.61 -0.41
CA SER A 35 -14.53 -8.60 -1.46
C SER A 35 -13.38 -8.72 -2.47
N ALA A 36 -12.62 -7.64 -2.67
CA ALA A 36 -11.46 -7.57 -3.55
C ALA A 36 -10.25 -8.39 -3.05
N ALA A 37 -10.24 -8.78 -1.77
CA ALA A 37 -9.16 -9.59 -1.19
C ALA A 37 -9.00 -10.96 -1.86
N LYS A 38 -10.08 -11.53 -2.41
CA LYS A 38 -10.08 -12.88 -3.04
C LYS A 38 -9.14 -12.99 -4.25
N TYR A 39 -8.79 -11.86 -4.88
CA TYR A 39 -7.87 -11.80 -6.01
C TYR A 39 -6.41 -11.57 -5.61
N VAL A 40 -6.17 -11.17 -4.35
CA VAL A 40 -4.85 -10.82 -3.85
C VAL A 40 -4.20 -12.07 -3.27
N ARG A 41 -3.11 -12.53 -3.90
CA ARG A 41 -2.32 -13.67 -3.41
C ARG A 41 -1.52 -13.33 -2.17
N ARG A 42 -1.00 -12.10 -2.11
CA ARG A 42 -0.22 -11.59 -0.98
C ARG A 42 -0.36 -10.08 -0.90
N TYR A 43 -0.54 -9.57 0.31
CA TYR A 43 -0.51 -8.14 0.61
C TYR A 43 0.59 -7.89 1.65
N GLU A 44 1.49 -6.97 1.34
CA GLU A 44 2.63 -6.64 2.18
C GLU A 44 2.59 -5.15 2.50
N GLN A 45 2.84 -4.82 3.77
CA GLN A 45 2.98 -3.45 4.24
C GLN A 45 4.42 -3.25 4.71
N HIS A 46 5.18 -2.44 3.98
CA HIS A 46 6.58 -2.14 4.26
C HIS A 46 6.70 -0.70 4.78
N PRO A 47 6.74 -0.46 6.10
CA PRO A 47 7.03 0.87 6.62
C PRO A 47 8.43 1.28 6.19
N ALA A 48 8.61 2.55 5.79
CA ALA A 48 9.98 2.99 5.55
C ALA A 48 10.75 3.04 6.87
N VAL A 49 12.08 2.97 6.77
CA VAL A 49 12.93 3.10 7.95
C VAL A 49 12.91 4.56 8.39
N TRP A 50 12.21 4.83 9.48
CA TRP A 50 12.19 6.17 10.07
C TRP A 50 13.44 6.39 10.92
N PRO A 51 14.10 7.55 10.77
CA PRO A 51 15.22 7.89 11.64
C PRO A 51 14.72 8.15 13.07
N ALA A 52 15.64 8.11 14.03
CA ALA A 52 15.33 8.44 15.41
C ALA A 52 14.75 9.87 15.52
N GLU A 53 13.87 10.06 16.51
CA GLU A 53 13.24 11.34 16.81
C GLU A 53 14.29 12.46 16.92
N GLY A 54 14.04 13.60 16.28
CA GLY A 54 14.99 14.73 16.22
C GLY A 54 15.99 14.69 15.05
N SER A 55 15.96 13.65 14.21
CA SER A 55 16.76 13.60 12.98
C SER A 55 16.20 14.54 11.90
N ARG A 56 17.09 15.20 11.14
CA ARG A 56 16.71 16.26 10.18
C ARG A 56 16.14 15.79 8.84
N HIS A 57 16.16 14.49 8.55
CA HIS A 57 15.77 13.96 7.23
C HIS A 57 14.67 12.93 7.36
N GLU A 58 13.45 13.33 7.02
CA GLU A 58 12.36 12.38 6.82
C GLU A 58 12.44 11.75 5.43
N PRO A 59 12.10 10.46 5.28
CA PRO A 59 11.92 9.84 3.98
C PRO A 59 10.88 10.56 3.13
N GLY A 60 11.06 10.50 1.80
CA GLY A 60 10.08 11.00 0.85
C GLY A 60 8.70 10.36 1.03
N PHE A 61 8.66 9.07 1.38
CA PHE A 61 7.44 8.27 1.55
C PHE A 61 7.45 7.49 2.88
N ASP A 62 6.26 7.34 3.47
CA ASP A 62 5.97 6.68 4.75
C ASP A 62 5.96 5.16 4.70
N GLY A 63 5.76 4.59 3.52
CA GLY A 63 5.90 3.17 3.31
C GLY A 63 5.61 2.77 1.88
N VAL A 64 5.64 1.47 1.66
CA VAL A 64 5.28 0.84 0.39
C VAL A 64 4.31 -0.30 0.65
N THR A 65 3.24 -0.39 -0.14
CA THR A 65 2.48 -1.64 -0.24
C THR A 65 2.95 -2.45 -1.45
N ILE A 66 2.99 -3.77 -1.30
CA ILE A 66 3.09 -4.70 -2.41
C ILE A 66 1.87 -5.62 -2.39
N GLN A 67 1.06 -5.58 -3.44
CA GLN A 67 -0.01 -6.55 -3.68
C GLN A 67 0.38 -7.45 -4.84
N ILE A 68 0.31 -8.77 -4.64
CA ILE A 68 0.62 -9.77 -5.66
C ILE A 68 -0.67 -10.39 -6.19
N PHE A 69 -0.81 -10.48 -7.50
CA PHE A 69 -1.93 -11.06 -8.23
C PHE A 69 -1.42 -12.13 -9.20
N ASP A 70 -2.25 -13.13 -9.54
CA ASP A 70 -1.82 -14.14 -10.52
C ASP A 70 -1.64 -13.58 -11.93
N SER A 71 -2.51 -12.64 -12.32
CA SER A 71 -2.55 -12.06 -13.66
C SER A 71 -3.09 -10.62 -13.65
N ALA A 72 -2.94 -9.93 -14.78
CA ALA A 72 -3.51 -8.59 -14.97
C ALA A 72 -5.05 -8.61 -14.92
N ASP A 73 -5.69 -9.69 -15.40
CA ASP A 73 -7.14 -9.85 -15.33
C ASP A 73 -7.64 -9.90 -13.88
N GLN A 74 -6.91 -10.58 -12.99
CA GLN A 74 -7.24 -10.62 -11.56
C GLN A 74 -7.07 -9.25 -10.90
N PHE A 75 -6.04 -8.49 -11.28
CA PHE A 75 -5.90 -7.10 -10.84
C PHE A 75 -7.07 -6.22 -11.33
N ASN A 76 -7.46 -6.33 -12.61
CA ASN A 76 -8.59 -5.56 -13.14
C ASN A 76 -9.92 -5.94 -12.44
N ALA A 77 -10.12 -7.23 -12.17
CA ALA A 77 -11.28 -7.70 -11.40
C ALA A 77 -11.28 -7.17 -9.96
N HIS A 78 -10.10 -7.12 -9.31
CA HIS A 78 -9.92 -6.52 -7.99
C HIS A 78 -10.36 -5.06 -7.95
N MET A 79 -9.94 -4.25 -8.93
CA MET A 79 -10.32 -2.84 -9.03
C MET A 79 -11.81 -2.63 -9.35
N GLY A 80 -12.48 -3.65 -9.91
CA GLY A 80 -13.88 -3.61 -10.30
C GLY A 80 -14.87 -4.05 -9.23
N GLU A 81 -14.41 -4.48 -8.04
CA GLU A 81 -15.33 -4.91 -7.00
C GLU A 81 -16.18 -3.75 -6.44
N PRO A 82 -17.46 -3.99 -6.10
CA PRO A 82 -18.37 -2.91 -5.69
C PRO A 82 -17.98 -2.18 -4.41
N ASP A 83 -17.22 -2.83 -3.51
CA ASP A 83 -16.77 -2.26 -2.24
C ASP A 83 -15.39 -1.59 -2.33
N PHE A 84 -14.74 -1.62 -3.50
CA PHE A 84 -13.46 -0.93 -3.71
C PHE A 84 -13.51 0.59 -3.46
N PRO A 85 -14.59 1.33 -3.79
CA PRO A 85 -14.69 2.74 -3.42
C PRO A 85 -14.58 2.99 -1.90
N LEU A 86 -15.05 2.07 -1.06
CA LEU A 86 -14.92 2.21 0.40
C LEU A 86 -13.46 2.11 0.87
N VAL A 87 -12.65 1.31 0.17
CA VAL A 87 -11.20 1.23 0.40
C VAL A 87 -10.52 2.54 0.02
N MET A 88 -10.94 3.17 -1.09
CA MET A 88 -10.40 4.46 -1.52
C MET A 88 -10.79 5.58 -0.56
N GLU A 89 -12.04 5.64 -0.10
CA GLU A 89 -12.48 6.58 0.94
C GLU A 89 -11.70 6.41 2.25
N ASP A 90 -11.39 5.16 2.63
CA ASP A 90 -10.56 4.88 3.80
C ASP A 90 -9.11 5.34 3.61
N THR A 91 -8.58 5.19 2.40
CA THR A 91 -7.24 5.62 2.02
C THR A 91 -7.03 7.13 2.24
N GLU A 92 -8.01 7.96 1.91
CA GLU A 92 -7.96 9.42 2.10
C GLU A 92 -7.93 9.88 3.57
N LYS A 93 -8.26 8.99 4.51
CA LYS A 93 -8.24 9.31 5.94
C LYS A 93 -6.82 9.41 6.48
N PHE A 94 -5.89 8.63 5.94
CA PHE A 94 -4.52 8.52 6.46
C PHE A 94 -3.40 8.81 5.45
N LEU A 95 -3.69 8.79 4.14
CA LEU A 95 -2.74 9.15 3.10
C LEU A 95 -2.95 10.56 2.55
N ASP A 96 -1.86 11.16 2.06
CA ASP A 96 -1.91 12.21 1.06
C ASP A 96 -2.09 11.59 -0.33
N THR A 97 -3.34 11.45 -0.76
CA THR A 97 -3.69 10.84 -2.05
C THR A 97 -3.30 11.70 -3.25
N SER A 98 -2.95 12.98 -3.06
CA SER A 98 -2.41 13.82 -4.14
C SER A 98 -0.97 13.47 -4.51
N ASN A 99 -0.25 12.79 -3.62
CA ASN A 99 1.14 12.37 -3.80
C ASN A 99 1.32 10.85 -3.85
N ILE A 100 0.22 10.08 -3.94
CA ILE A 100 0.32 8.63 -4.07
C ILE A 100 0.92 8.27 -5.44
N GLN A 101 1.91 7.38 -5.45
CA GLN A 101 2.56 6.89 -6.66
C GLN A 101 2.42 5.37 -6.70
N TRP A 102 2.05 4.81 -7.85
CA TRP A 102 1.95 3.37 -7.99
C TRP A 102 2.37 2.88 -9.36
N ILE A 103 2.76 1.62 -9.43
CA ILE A 103 3.13 0.93 -10.66
C ILE A 103 2.69 -0.53 -10.61
N LEU A 104 2.27 -1.06 -11.76
CA LEU A 104 2.13 -2.49 -11.98
C LEU A 104 3.40 -3.03 -12.63
N THR A 105 3.92 -4.11 -12.09
CA THR A 105 5.11 -4.79 -12.61
C THR A 105 4.79 -6.26 -12.88
N GLU A 106 5.51 -6.83 -13.84
CA GLU A 106 5.49 -8.27 -14.12
C GLU A 106 6.42 -9.02 -13.16
N GLU A 107 6.86 -10.21 -13.56
CA GLU A 107 7.89 -10.92 -12.82
C GLU A 107 9.21 -10.16 -12.82
N PRO A 108 9.94 -10.15 -11.69
CA PRO A 108 11.24 -9.51 -11.63
C PRO A 108 12.25 -10.28 -12.47
N ASN A 109 13.16 -9.55 -13.11
CA ASN A 109 14.44 -10.11 -13.50
C ASN A 109 15.34 -10.22 -12.27
N LEU A 110 15.49 -11.42 -11.71
CA LEU A 110 16.30 -11.65 -10.52
C LEU A 110 17.79 -11.57 -10.88
N VAL A 111 18.49 -10.58 -10.33
CA VAL A 111 19.93 -10.36 -10.54
C VAL A 111 20.77 -11.04 -9.45
N ILE A 112 20.22 -11.16 -8.24
CA ILE A 112 20.82 -11.85 -7.10
C ILE A 112 19.72 -12.70 -6.45
N ASP A 113 19.96 -14.00 -6.33
CA ASP A 113 19.07 -14.99 -5.72
C ASP A 113 19.94 -15.93 -4.89
N ASN A 114 19.96 -15.73 -3.57
CA ASN A 114 20.82 -16.44 -2.62
C ASN A 114 20.01 -17.33 -1.69
#